data_AF-A0A7S2CQ23-F1
#
_entry.id   AF-A0A7S2CQ23-F1
#
_cell.length_a   1.000
_cell.length_b   1.000
_cell.length_c   1.000
_cell.angle_alpha   90.00
_cell.angle_beta   90.00
_cell.angle_gamma   90.00
#
_symmetry.space_group_name_H-M   'P 1'
#
loop_
_entity.id
_entity.type
_entity.pdbx_description
1 polymer ?
#
loop_
_entity_poly.entity_id
_entity_poly.type
_entity_poly.pdbx_seq_one_letter_code
_entity_poly.pdbx_strand_id
1 'polypeptide(L)'
;DFAELEGVSLRPLLRHPYPAADMWKNASFTQYPRCTDGSGKDPWMMSSDNPCTKNASSTFKAMGYSIRSDRYRYTLWVKWDGDNLEPIWTEVLGEELYDHMGDTGF
;
A
#
# COMPACT_ATOMS: atom_id res chain seq x y z
N ASP A 1 -8.11 -2.01 25.20
CA ASP A 1 -7.09 -1.94 24.14
C ASP A 1 -6.67 -0.52 23.87
N PHE A 2 -5.41 -0.21 24.17
CA PHE A 2 -4.78 1.00 23.64
C PHE A 2 -4.26 0.63 22.25
N ALA A 3 -4.80 1.26 21.21
CA ALA A 3 -4.25 1.13 19.87
C ALA A 3 -2.78 1.60 19.92
N GLU A 4 -1.86 0.69 19.61
CA GLU A 4 -0.45 1.01 19.51
C GLU A 4 -0.26 1.93 18.28
N LEU A 5 0.42 3.06 18.48
CA LEU A 5 0.68 3.97 17.38
C LEU A 5 1.74 3.35 16.46
N GLU A 6 1.36 3.04 15.22
CA GLU A 6 2.27 2.45 14.23
C GLU A 6 3.29 3.47 13.66
N GLY A 7 3.07 4.76 13.91
CA GLY A 7 3.90 5.87 13.42
C GLY A 7 5.03 6.29 14.37
N VAL A 8 6.04 6.99 13.83
CA VAL A 8 7.12 7.62 14.60
C VAL A 8 6.95 9.13 14.52
N SER A 9 7.13 9.83 15.65
CA SER A 9 7.02 11.30 15.68
C SER A 9 8.10 11.97 14.82
N LEU A 10 7.70 12.88 13.94
CA LEU A 10 8.63 13.71 13.15
C LEU A 10 9.12 14.96 13.90
N ARG A 11 8.76 15.16 15.18
CA ARG A 11 9.22 16.31 15.98
C ARG A 11 10.75 16.47 16.01
N PRO A 12 11.58 15.41 16.12
CA PRO A 12 13.03 15.54 16.06
C PRO A 12 13.53 16.21 14.78
N LEU A 13 12.92 15.90 13.63
CA LEU A 13 13.26 16.48 12.33
C LEU A 13 13.07 18.00 12.31
N LEU A 14 12.02 18.50 12.96
CA LEU A 14 11.72 19.93 13.03
C LEU A 14 12.71 20.72 13.90
N ARG A 15 13.38 20.06 14.85
CA ARG A 15 14.37 20.68 15.76
C ARG A 15 15.79 20.56 15.24
N HIS A 16 16.10 19.42 14.62
CA HIS A 16 17.40 19.11 14.05
C HIS A 16 17.16 18.50 12.66
N PRO A 17 17.39 19.27 11.57
CA PRO A 17 17.05 18.83 10.21
C PRO A 17 17.94 17.69 9.69
N TYR A 18 19.02 17.36 10.40
CA TYR A 18 19.96 16.27 10.08
C TYR A 18 20.12 15.30 11.25
N PRO A 19 19.05 14.59 11.65
CA PRO A 19 19.15 13.55 12.68
C PRO A 19 19.91 12.34 12.15
N ALA A 20 20.32 11.44 13.05
CA ALA A 20 20.96 10.18 12.66
C ALA A 20 20.03 9.35 11.76
N ALA A 21 20.59 8.71 10.72
CA ALA A 21 19.82 8.03 9.68
C ALA A 21 19.03 6.81 10.21
N ASP A 22 19.48 6.20 11.29
CA ASP A 22 18.85 5.07 11.98
C ASP A 22 17.65 5.47 12.86
N MET A 23 17.37 6.78 13.00
CA MET A 23 16.20 7.28 13.72
C MET A 23 14.87 7.02 12.96
N TRP A 24 14.92 6.78 11.66
CA TRP A 24 13.74 6.67 10.80
C TRP A 24 13.54 5.25 10.26
N LYS A 25 12.29 4.93 9.91
CA LYS A 25 11.99 3.72 9.14
C LYS A 25 12.71 3.81 7.78
N ASN A 26 13.32 2.71 7.35
CA ASN A 26 14.08 2.62 6.10
C ASN A 26 13.20 2.44 4.85
N ALA A 27 11.88 2.37 5.02
CA ALA A 27 10.91 2.25 3.95
C ALA A 27 9.60 2.94 4.32
N SER A 28 8.85 3.32 3.29
CA SER A 28 7.44 3.72 3.40
C SER A 28 6.52 2.62 2.89
N PHE A 29 5.35 2.52 3.50
CA PHE A 29 4.36 1.49 3.22
C PHE A 29 3.07 2.15 2.76
N THR A 30 2.45 1.62 1.71
CA THR A 30 1.16 2.07 1.21
C THR A 30 0.31 0.89 0.83
N GLN A 31 -1.01 1.03 0.90
CA GLN A 31 -1.94 0.00 0.44
C GLN A 31 -3.07 0.62 -0.38
N TYR A 32 -3.60 -0.14 -1.34
CA TYR A 32 -4.71 0.30 -2.16
C TYR A 32 -5.63 -0.87 -2.55
N PRO A 33 -6.94 -0.78 -2.32
CA PRO A 33 -7.88 -1.84 -2.67
C PRO A 33 -8.26 -1.81 -4.16
N ARG A 34 -8.63 -2.97 -4.71
CA ARG A 34 -9.36 -3.08 -5.96
C ARG A 34 -10.71 -3.75 -5.73
N CYS A 35 -11.74 -3.18 -6.33
CA CYS A 35 -13.14 -3.58 -6.17
C CYS A 35 -13.72 -4.00 -7.52
N THR A 36 -14.99 -4.35 -7.56
CA THR A 36 -15.75 -4.39 -8.81
C THR A 36 -16.91 -3.41 -8.71
N ASP A 37 -17.40 -2.92 -9.85
CA ASP A 37 -18.56 -2.03 -9.94
C ASP A 37 -19.86 -2.80 -10.26
N GLY A 38 -19.83 -4.13 -10.11
CA GLY A 38 -20.93 -5.01 -10.50
C GLY A 38 -21.07 -5.25 -12.01
N SER A 39 -20.19 -4.67 -12.86
CA SER A 39 -20.22 -4.90 -14.32
C SER A 39 -19.70 -6.26 -14.76
N GLY A 40 -19.23 -7.10 -13.83
CA GLY A 40 -18.63 -8.40 -14.11
C GLY A 40 -17.20 -8.34 -14.67
N LYS A 41 -16.62 -7.14 -14.81
CA LYS A 41 -15.22 -6.96 -15.20
C LYS A 41 -14.28 -7.25 -14.04
N ASP A 42 -13.06 -7.64 -14.39
CA ASP A 42 -11.99 -7.83 -13.41
C ASP A 42 -11.66 -6.53 -12.67
N PRO A 43 -11.20 -6.62 -11.41
CA PRO A 43 -10.92 -5.44 -10.57
C PRO A 43 -9.87 -4.46 -11.13
N TRP A 44 -9.08 -4.89 -12.12
CA TRP A 44 -8.04 -4.09 -12.78
C TRP A 44 -8.56 -3.28 -13.98
N MET A 45 -9.77 -3.56 -14.46
CA MET A 45 -10.35 -2.97 -15.69
C MET A 45 -11.46 -1.94 -15.40
N MET A 46 -11.37 -1.27 -14.25
CA MET A 46 -12.40 -0.35 -13.80
C MET A 46 -12.36 0.97 -14.57
N SER A 47 -13.54 1.52 -14.86
CA SER A 47 -13.72 2.79 -15.57
C SER A 47 -13.62 4.03 -14.66
N SER A 48 -13.44 3.83 -13.35
CA SER A 48 -13.27 4.88 -12.36
C SER A 48 -11.96 4.68 -11.60
N ASP A 49 -11.34 5.80 -11.22
CA ASP A 49 -10.11 5.85 -10.42
C ASP A 49 -10.35 5.64 -8.92
N ASN A 50 -11.62 5.66 -8.46
CA ASN A 50 -11.96 5.54 -7.04
C ASN A 50 -13.04 4.49 -6.73
N PRO A 51 -12.97 3.30 -7.36
CA PRO A 51 -14.07 2.34 -7.33
C PRO A 51 -14.36 1.80 -5.93
N CYS A 52 -13.40 1.85 -5.02
CA CYS A 52 -13.54 1.33 -3.67
C CYS A 52 -14.01 2.36 -2.63
N THR A 53 -14.06 3.66 -2.95
CA THR A 53 -14.26 4.73 -1.95
C THR A 53 -15.60 4.63 -1.21
N LYS A 54 -16.64 4.10 -1.84
CA LYS A 54 -17.97 3.92 -1.23
C LYS A 54 -18.33 2.45 -0.97
N ASN A 55 -17.36 1.55 -1.14
CA ASN A 55 -17.55 0.13 -0.92
C ASN A 55 -17.04 -0.25 0.48
N ALA A 56 -17.75 -1.16 1.14
CA ALA A 56 -17.26 -1.74 2.39
C ALA A 56 -15.99 -2.55 2.10
N SER A 57 -15.04 -2.55 3.04
CA SER A 57 -13.81 -3.33 2.89
C SER A 57 -14.08 -4.83 2.72
N SER A 58 -15.21 -5.33 3.23
CA SER A 58 -15.65 -6.71 3.01
C SER A 58 -16.02 -7.04 1.56
N THR A 59 -16.22 -6.04 0.69
CA THR A 59 -16.56 -6.27 -0.72
C THR A 59 -15.36 -6.12 -1.67
N PHE A 60 -14.19 -5.74 -1.13
CA PHE A 60 -12.96 -5.64 -1.92
C PHE A 60 -12.59 -7.02 -2.48
N LYS A 61 -11.95 -7.03 -3.65
CA LYS A 61 -11.55 -8.27 -4.34
C LYS A 61 -10.06 -8.53 -4.25
N ALA A 62 -9.28 -7.45 -4.21
CA ALA A 62 -7.84 -7.51 -4.05
C ALA A 62 -7.37 -6.33 -3.20
N MET A 63 -6.18 -6.49 -2.61
CA MET A 63 -5.46 -5.44 -1.94
C MET A 63 -4.02 -5.44 -2.46
N GLY A 64 -3.54 -4.27 -2.89
CA GLY A 64 -2.15 -4.05 -3.22
C GLY A 64 -1.41 -3.53 -2.01
N TYR A 65 -0.34 -4.20 -1.62
CA TYR A 65 0.57 -3.75 -0.56
C TYR A 65 1.89 -3.36 -1.19
N SER A 66 2.32 -2.11 -0.97
CA SER A 66 3.57 -1.61 -1.50
C SER A 66 4.55 -1.24 -0.41
N ILE A 67 5.83 -1.54 -0.66
CA ILE A 67 6.99 -1.11 0.12
C ILE A 67 7.88 -0.28 -0.79
N ARG A 68 8.23 0.94 -0.38
CA ARG A 68 9.17 1.82 -1.08
C ARG A 68 10.37 2.08 -0.19
N SER A 69 11.54 1.60 -0.60
CA SER A 69 12.85 1.96 -0.01
C SER A 69 13.42 3.19 -0.70
N ASP A 70 14.70 3.49 -0.50
CA ASP A 70 15.50 4.42 -1.31
C ASP A 70 15.56 4.03 -2.80
N ARG A 71 15.84 2.76 -3.10
CA ARG A 71 16.07 2.26 -4.46
C ARG A 71 14.85 1.61 -5.10
N TYR A 72 14.08 0.80 -4.38
CA TYR A 72 13.02 0.01 -5.01
C TYR A 72 11.63 0.41 -4.54
N ARG A 73 10.65 0.21 -5.41
CA ARG A 73 9.24 0.05 -5.04
C ARG A 73 8.82 -1.36 -5.42
N TYR A 74 8.35 -2.11 -4.44
CA TYR A 74 7.75 -3.43 -4.63
C TYR A 74 6.28 -3.36 -4.26
N THR A 75 5.39 -3.91 -5.10
CA THR A 75 3.97 -4.08 -4.79
C THR A 75 3.58 -5.53 -5.01
N LEU A 76 2.91 -6.12 -4.03
CA LEU A 76 2.24 -7.41 -4.19
C LEU A 76 0.73 -7.19 -4.15
N TRP A 77 0.05 -7.60 -5.22
CA TRP A 77 -1.41 -7.64 -5.28
C TRP A 77 -1.86 -9.04 -4.91
N VAL A 78 -2.59 -9.15 -3.81
CA VAL A 78 -3.13 -10.42 -3.32
C VAL A 78 -4.64 -10.37 -3.25
N LYS A 79 -5.27 -11.53 -3.27
CA LYS A 79 -6.69 -11.66 -3.02
C LYS A 79 -7.02 -11.17 -1.61
N TRP A 80 -8.18 -10.52 -1.48
CA TRP A 80 -8.69 -10.03 -0.21
C TRP A 80 -9.75 -10.98 0.34
N ASP A 81 -9.60 -11.40 1.59
CA ASP A 81 -10.65 -12.06 2.36
C ASP A 81 -11.57 -10.99 2.95
N GLY A 82 -12.72 -10.81 2.30
CA GLY A 82 -13.71 -9.84 2.73
C GLY A 82 -14.44 -10.20 4.03
N ASP A 83 -14.48 -11.48 4.39
CA ASP A 83 -15.18 -11.94 5.59
C ASP A 83 -14.31 -11.72 6.84
N ASN A 84 -13.01 -11.99 6.72
CA ASN A 84 -12.04 -11.82 7.80
C ASN A 84 -11.31 -10.46 7.78
N LEU A 85 -11.52 -9.66 6.73
CA LEU A 85 -10.86 -8.37 6.51
C LEU A 85 -9.33 -8.47 6.51
N GLU A 86 -8.81 -9.49 5.83
CA GLU A 86 -7.38 -9.78 5.77
C GLU A 86 -6.93 -10.20 4.36
N PRO A 87 -5.64 -10.02 4.04
CA PRO A 87 -5.10 -10.48 2.77
C PRO A 87 -4.81 -11.99 2.77
N ILE A 88 -5.12 -12.64 1.66
CA ILE A 88 -4.76 -14.04 1.43
C ILE A 88 -3.40 -14.08 0.73
N TRP A 89 -2.31 -14.03 1.52
CA TRP A 89 -0.94 -13.90 1.01
C TRP A 89 -0.51 -15.02 0.03
N THR A 90 -1.15 -16.19 0.08
CA THR A 90 -0.87 -17.31 -0.82
C THR A 90 -1.57 -17.21 -2.17
N GLU A 91 -2.54 -16.30 -2.33
CA GLU A 91 -3.27 -16.06 -3.58
C GLU A 91 -2.81 -14.75 -4.23
N VAL A 92 -1.65 -14.81 -4.89
CA VAL A 92 -1.05 -13.69 -5.62
C VAL A 92 -1.78 -13.47 -6.95
N LEU A 93 -2.20 -12.23 -7.18
CA LEU A 93 -2.93 -11.81 -8.38
C LEU A 93 -2.06 -10.98 -9.33
N GLY A 94 -1.00 -10.35 -8.80
CA GLY A 94 -0.06 -9.56 -9.56
C GLY A 94 1.10 -9.09 -8.70
N GLU A 95 2.19 -8.72 -9.35
CA GLU A 95 3.42 -8.30 -8.69
C GLU A 95 4.07 -7.19 -9.52
N GLU A 96 4.61 -6.19 -8.83
CA GLU A 96 5.30 -5.05 -9.44
C GLU A 96 6.63 -4.84 -8.74
N LEU A 97 7.70 -4.62 -9.53
CA LEU A 97 9.01 -4.23 -9.02
C LEU A 97 9.58 -3.11 -9.89
N TYR A 98 9.83 -1.97 -9.27
CA TYR A 98 10.44 -0.80 -9.90
C TYR A 98 11.78 -0.51 -9.25
N ASP A 99 12.86 -0.48 -10.05
CA ASP A 99 14.17 0.03 -9.65
C ASP A 99 14.27 1.51 -9.99
N HIS A 100 14.42 2.35 -8.97
CA HIS A 100 14.58 3.80 -9.09
C HIS A 100 16.05 4.22 -9.16
N MET A 101 16.99 3.30 -9.42
CA MET A 101 18.36 3.67 -9.71
C MET A 101 18.41 4.65 -10.89
N GLY A 102 18.86 5.88 -10.63
CA GLY A 102 18.94 6.93 -11.64
C GLY A 102 17.62 7.66 -11.91
N ASP A 103 16.54 7.32 -11.21
CA ASP A 103 15.29 8.07 -11.21
C ASP A 103 15.45 9.30 -10.28
N THR A 104 15.61 10.47 -10.89
CA THR A 104 15.84 11.73 -10.18
C THR A 104 14.53 12.44 -9.79
N GLY A 105 13.37 11.86 -10.13
CA GLY A 105 12.08 12.49 -9.91
C GLY A 105 11.84 13.75 -10.76
N PHE A 106 12.61 13.95 -11.83
CA PHE A 106 12.44 14.99 -12.86
C PHE A 106 12.07 14.39 -14.22
#